data_AF-A0A094ZPG1-F1
#
_entry.id   AF-A0A094ZPG1-F1
#
_cell.length_a   1.000
_cell.length_b   1.000
_cell.length_c   1.000
_cell.angle_alpha   90.00
_cell.angle_beta   90.00
_cell.angle_gamma   90.00
#
_symmetry.space_group_name_H-M   'P 1'
#
loop_
_entity.id
_entity.type
_entity.pdbx_description
1 polymer ?
#
loop_
_entity_poly.entity_id
_entity_poly.type
_entity_poly.pdbx_seq_one_letter_code
_entity_poly.pdbx_strand_id
1 'polypeptide(L)' 'MRNNFGLLIIERNRPQGKLVREEQEYSLAQLLSDIGGNMGLWIGISVIGLFEFIELISFILYTLCNYIIHLCRKN' A
#
# COMPACT_ATOMS: atom_id res chain seq x y z
N MET A 1 6.27 63.97 26.44
CA MET A 1 6.40 62.62 25.86
C MET A 1 5.98 61.62 26.93
N ARG A 2 4.81 60.98 26.79
CA ARG A 2 4.28 60.04 27.79
C ARG A 2 4.42 58.64 27.22
N ASN A 3 5.20 57.81 27.90
CA ASN A 3 5.59 56.48 27.45
C ASN A 3 4.44 55.48 27.64
N ASN A 4 3.93 54.91 26.54
CA ASN A 4 2.93 53.84 26.51
C ASN A 4 3.61 52.45 26.52
N PHE A 5 4.38 52.14 27.55
CA PHE A 5 4.92 50.79 27.69
C PHE A 5 3.99 49.94 28.55
N GLY A 6 3.39 48.92 27.92
CA GLY A 6 2.65 47.86 28.60
C GLY A 6 3.53 46.63 28.76
N LEU A 7 3.67 46.14 29.99
CA LEU A 7 4.36 44.88 30.27
C LEU A 7 3.36 43.73 30.14
N LEU A 8 3.65 42.77 29.26
CA LEU A 8 2.84 41.58 29.07
C LEU A 8 3.67 40.34 29.40
N ILE A 9 3.27 39.63 30.44
CA ILE A 9 3.95 38.43 30.94
C ILE A 9 3.10 37.23 30.49
N ILE A 10 3.70 36.37 29.67
CA ILE A 10 3.05 35.14 29.18
C ILE A 10 3.55 33.99 30.05
N GLU A 11 2.67 33.49 30.92
CA GLU A 11 2.94 32.30 31.71
C GLU A 11 2.23 31.07 31.15
N ARG A 12 2.90 29.93 31.26
CA ARG A 12 2.38 28.63 30.81
C ARG A 12 1.33 28.14 31.82
N ASN A 13 0.09 27.99 31.36
CA ASN A 13 -1.05 27.53 32.18
C ASN A 13 -0.92 26.09 32.72
N ARG A 14 -0.15 25.20 32.05
CA ARG A 14 0.05 23.81 32.51
C ARG A 14 1.49 23.35 32.35
N PRO A 15 2.07 22.64 33.33
CA PRO A 15 3.47 22.18 33.26
C PRO A 15 3.71 21.14 32.16
N GLN A 16 2.64 20.56 31.61
CA GLN A 16 2.66 19.47 30.63
C GLN A 16 2.51 20.00 29.21
N GLY A 17 3.41 19.58 28.31
CA GLY A 17 3.27 19.80 26.87
C GLY A 17 2.47 18.67 26.21
N LYS A 18 1.64 18.99 25.22
CA LYS A 18 0.93 17.98 24.42
C LYS A 18 1.88 17.50 23.30
N LEU A 19 2.27 16.22 23.35
CA LEU A 19 2.92 15.58 22.20
C LEU A 19 1.86 15.33 21.14
N VAL A 20 2.07 15.90 19.95
CA VAL A 20 1.28 15.59 18.75
C VAL A 20 2.19 14.76 17.85
N ARG A 21 1.85 13.50 17.66
CA ARG A 21 2.54 12.58 16.75
C ARG A 21 1.65 12.43 15.53
N GLU A 22 2.23 12.61 14.36
CA GLU A 22 1.58 12.23 13.11
C GLU A 22 1.75 10.72 12.96
N GLU A 23 0.64 10.00 13.04
CA GLU A 23 0.61 8.57 12.74
C GLU A 23 0.28 8.40 11.26
N GLN A 24 0.87 7.38 10.63
CA GLN A 24 0.56 7.05 9.25
C GLN A 24 -0.91 6.62 9.17
N GLU A 25 -1.74 7.44 8.52
CA GLU A 25 -3.18 7.21 8.41
C GLU A 25 -3.51 5.89 7.70
N TYR A 26 -2.67 5.49 6.74
CA TYR A 26 -2.84 4.26 5.98
C TYR A 26 -1.51 3.53 5.76
N SER A 27 -1.39 2.38 6.41
CA SER A 27 -0.26 1.47 6.29
C SER A 27 -0.42 0.54 5.08
N LEU A 28 0.69 0.02 4.56
CA LEU A 28 0.67 -1.02 3.52
C LEU A 28 -0.10 -2.28 3.96
N ALA A 29 -0.10 -2.58 5.26
CA ALA A 29 -0.86 -3.71 5.80
C ALA A 29 -2.37 -3.50 5.64
N GLN A 30 -2.88 -2.29 5.89
CA GLN A 30 -4.29 -1.95 5.66
C GLN A 30 -4.64 -2.02 4.17
N LEU A 31 -3.75 -1.54 3.29
CA LEU A 31 -3.91 -1.67 1.83
C LEU A 31 -4.08 -3.12 1.39
N LEU A 32 -3.17 -3.98 1.81
CA LEU A 32 -3.18 -5.40 1.41
C LEU A 32 -4.38 -6.14 2.02
N SER A 33 -4.80 -5.76 3.23
CA SER A 33 -5.99 -6.30 3.88
C SER A 33 -7.26 -5.95 3.09
N ASP A 34 -7.41 -4.71 2.64
CA ASP A 34 -8.59 -4.26 1.90
C ASP A 34 -8.65 -4.89 0.50
N ILE A 35 -7.49 -5.03 -0.17
CA ILE A 35 -7.40 -5.72 -1.47
C ILE A 35 -7.76 -7.20 -1.31
N GLY A 36 -7.12 -7.90 -0.38
CA GLY A 36 -7.36 -9.32 -0.14
C GLY A 36 -8.78 -9.62 0.33
N GLY A 37 -9.34 -8.76 1.18
CA GLY A 37 -10.71 -8.86 1.67
C GLY A 37 -11.75 -8.70 0.56
N ASN A 38 -11.64 -7.63 -0.24
CA ASN A 38 -12.56 -7.41 -1.35
C ASN A 38 -12.40 -8.47 -2.45
N MET A 39 -11.17 -8.83 -2.79
CA MET A 39 -10.89 -9.88 -3.77
C MET A 39 -11.43 -11.24 -3.33
N GLY A 40 -11.19 -11.62 -2.07
CA GLY A 40 -11.70 -12.86 -1.48
C GLY A 40 -13.23 -12.87 -1.37
N LEU A 41 -13.86 -11.73 -1.10
CA LEU A 41 -15.31 -11.62 -1.02
C LEU A 41 -16.00 -11.68 -2.40
N TRP A 42 -15.46 -10.98 -3.40
CA TRP A 42 -16.12 -10.81 -4.71
C TRP A 42 -15.76 -11.91 -5.69
N ILE A 43 -14.48 -12.27 -5.78
CA ILE A 43 -13.97 -13.22 -6.77
C ILE A 43 -13.83 -14.61 -6.15
N GLY A 44 -13.75 -14.70 -4.81
CA GLY A 44 -13.56 -15.97 -4.10
C GLY A 44 -12.14 -16.51 -4.22
N ILE A 45 -11.18 -15.70 -4.69
CA ILE A 45 -9.79 -16.11 -4.91
C ILE A 45 -8.92 -15.58 -3.77
N SER A 46 -8.04 -16.47 -3.28
CA SER A 46 -7.06 -16.17 -2.24
C SER A 46 -5.71 -15.78 -2.85
N VAL A 47 -4.78 -15.32 -2.01
CA VAL A 47 -3.38 -15.05 -2.43
C VAL A 47 -2.72 -16.28 -3.05
N ILE A 48 -3.07 -17.49 -2.60
CA ILE A 48 -2.55 -18.74 -3.16
C ILE A 48 -3.07 -18.93 -4.58
N GLY A 49 -4.37 -18.69 -4.80
CA GLY A 49 -4.97 -18.77 -6.14
C GLY A 49 -4.38 -17.75 -7.13
N LEU A 50 -3.92 -16.59 -6.67
CA LEU A 50 -3.16 -15.65 -7.50
C LEU A 50 -1.84 -16.24 -8.00
N PHE A 51 -1.09 -16.91 -7.12
CA PHE A 51 0.17 -17.56 -7.50
C PHE A 51 -0.05 -18.71 -8.47
N GLU A 52 -1.08 -19.53 -8.26
CA GLU A 52 -1.45 -20.61 -9.18
C GLU A 52 -1.82 -20.06 -10.57
N PHE A 53 -2.54 -18.93 -10.63
CA PHE A 53 -2.90 -18.28 -11.89
C PHE A 53 -1.65 -17.77 -12.65
N ILE A 54 -0.69 -17.18 -11.94
CA ILE A 54 0.58 -16.71 -12.51
C ILE A 54 1.41 -17.89 -13.03
N GLU A 55 1.49 -18.98 -12.27
CA GLU A 55 2.19 -20.21 -12.70
C GLU A 55 1.54 -20.78 -13.97
N LEU A 56 0.21 -20.85 -14.01
CA LEU A 56 -0.53 -21.34 -15.17
C LEU A 56 -0.25 -20.49 -16.41
N ILE A 57 -0.31 -19.15 -16.29
CA ILE A 57 0.04 -18.24 -17.40
C ILE A 57 1.47 -18.48 -17.86
N SER A 58 2.41 -18.62 -16.93
CA SER A 58 3.82 -18.84 -17.24
C SER A 58 4.04 -20.14 -18.01
N PHE A 59 3.37 -21.23 -17.62
CA PHE A 59 3.43 -22.49 -18.37
C PHE A 59 2.78 -22.41 -19.75
N ILE A 60 1.66 -21.71 -19.88
CA ILE A 60 1.01 -21.48 -21.17
C ILE A 60 1.95 -20.70 -22.09
N LEU A 61 2.55 -19.60 -21.60
CA LEU A 61 3.49 -18.79 -22.37
C LEU A 61 4.73 -19.58 -22.77
N TYR A 62 5.32 -20.36 -21.86
CA TYR A 62 6.47 -21.21 -22.17
C TYR A 62 6.12 -22.23 -23.27
N THR A 63 4.98 -22.90 -23.16
CA THR A 63 4.54 -23.89 -24.14
C THR A 63 4.26 -23.24 -25.50
N LEU A 64 3.62 -22.08 -25.52
CA LEU A 64 3.36 -21.31 -26.75
C LEU A 64 4.65 -20.85 -27.41
N CYS A 65 5.59 -20.29 -26.65
CA CYS A 65 6.91 -19.91 -27.18
C CYS A 65 7.63 -21.09 -27.81
N ASN A 66 7.68 -22.24 -27.11
CA ASN A 66 8.29 -23.45 -27.66
C ASN A 66 7.57 -23.94 -28.92
N TYR A 67 6.24 -23.91 -28.94
CA TYR A 67 5.46 -24.29 -30.12
C TYR A 67 5.75 -23.39 -31.32
N ILE A 68 5.78 -22.06 -31.12
CA ILE A 68 6.10 -21.08 -32.16
C ILE A 68 7.53 -21.28 -32.67
N ILE A 69 8.50 -21.45 -31.79
CA ILE A 69 9.90 -21.73 -32.16
C ILE A 69 10.00 -23.02 -32.99
N HIS A 70 9.30 -24.08 -32.57
CA HIS A 70 9.24 -25.33 -33.32
C HIS A 70 8.61 -25.18 -34.70
N LEU A 71 7.56 -24.36 -34.83
CA LEU A 71 6.90 -24.10 -36.10
C LEU A 71 7.82 -23.32 -37.04
N CYS A 72 8.51 -22.29 -36.54
CA CYS A 72 9.50 -21.53 -37.31
C CYS A 72 10.71 -22.38 -37.73
N ARG A 73 11.06 -23.43 -37.00
CA ARG A 73 12.17 -24.34 -37.37
C ARG A 73 11.78 -25.39 -38.42
N LYS A 74 10.48 -25.65 -38.61
CA LYS A 74 9.97 -26.68 -39.53
C LYS A 74 9.64 -26.12 -40.92
N ASN A 75 9.40 -24.81 -41.03
CA ASN A 75 9.21 -24.08 -42.28
C ASN A 75 10.55 -23.60 -42.86
#